data_AF-A0AAV8ZKP4-F1
#
_entry.id   AF-A0AAV8ZKP4-F1
#
_cell.length_a   1.000
_cell.length_b   1.000
_cell.length_c   1.000
_cell.angle_alpha   90.00
_cell.angle_beta   90.00
_cell.angle_gamma   90.00
#
_symmetry.space_group_name_H-M   'P 1'
#
loop_
_entity.id
_entity.type
_entity.pdbx_description
1 polymer ?
#
loop_
_entity_poly.entity_id
_entity_poly.type
_entity_poly.pdbx_seq_one_letter_code
_entity_poly.pdbx_strand_id
1 'polypeptide(L)'
;MLYQYNFVSNRILDLVLCNKLCNVVYSPEILLKEDCHHPALLIAIDSEVEARYFSLSNSKNDELDLNYKKVNFHDLSLELSLTDWSSLSSVSDTDNGVDIFYNILRQILIKHVLEKSKLNYSRQFLRCFSKDVIYLWKAKEKVKKKYKLSKRPEDHDEFKRLRSSLITEVYEKFVENNLKNC
;
A
#
# COMPACT_ATOMS: atom_id res chain seq x y z
N MET A 1 -1.46 -19.35 11.36
CA MET A 1 -1.87 -20.54 10.60
C MET A 1 -1.45 -20.41 9.14
N LEU A 2 -1.06 -21.54 8.54
CA LEU A 2 -0.66 -21.67 7.14
C LEU A 2 -1.66 -22.62 6.47
N TYR A 3 -2.32 -22.16 5.41
CA TYR A 3 -3.18 -23.01 4.58
C TYR A 3 -2.65 -23.04 3.15
N GLN A 4 -2.39 -24.24 2.63
CA GLN A 4 -2.06 -24.48 1.23
C GLN A 4 -3.30 -24.96 0.49
N TYR A 5 -3.68 -24.27 -0.59
CA TYR A 5 -4.92 -24.54 -1.32
C TYR A 5 -4.73 -25.22 -2.66
N ASN A 6 -3.56 -25.05 -3.29
CA ASN A 6 -3.24 -25.76 -4.51
C ASN A 6 -2.32 -26.97 -4.22
N PHE A 7 -2.74 -28.16 -4.68
CA PHE A 7 -1.94 -29.39 -4.62
C PHE A 7 -1.26 -29.66 -5.97
N VAL A 8 -0.81 -28.61 -6.64
CA VAL A 8 -0.24 -28.71 -7.99
C VAL A 8 1.27 -28.92 -7.87
N SER A 9 1.83 -29.83 -8.68
CA SER A 9 3.25 -30.20 -8.70
C SER A 9 4.19 -29.15 -9.32
N ASN A 10 3.65 -27.98 -9.69
CA ASN A 10 4.41 -26.89 -10.28
C ASN A 10 4.91 -25.91 -9.21
N ARG A 11 5.95 -25.14 -9.55
CA ARG A 11 6.72 -24.23 -8.67
C ARG A 11 5.92 -23.05 -8.07
N ILE A 12 4.59 -23.03 -8.16
CA ILE A 12 3.75 -21.91 -7.72
C ILE A 12 2.70 -22.43 -6.75
N LEU A 13 2.86 -22.06 -5.48
CA LEU A 13 2.00 -22.44 -4.36
C LEU A 13 1.06 -21.30 -3.99
N ASP A 14 -0.23 -21.60 -3.87
CA ASP A 14 -1.25 -20.69 -3.35
C ASP A 14 -1.32 -20.90 -1.83
N LEU A 15 -0.71 -19.95 -1.11
CA LEU A 15 -0.61 -19.99 0.34
C LEU A 15 -1.40 -18.84 0.95
N VAL A 16 -2.24 -19.18 1.94
CA VAL A 16 -2.83 -18.20 2.85
C VAL A 16 -2.06 -18.23 4.17
N LEU A 17 -1.28 -17.19 4.41
CA LEU A 17 -0.58 -16.95 5.67
C LEU A 17 -1.38 -15.95 6.51
N CYS A 18 -1.83 -16.39 7.69
CA CYS A 18 -2.51 -15.53 8.63
C CYS A 18 -1.97 -15.73 10.05
N ASN A 19 -1.79 -14.64 10.79
CA ASN A 19 -1.37 -14.68 12.20
C ASN A 19 -2.56 -14.73 13.18
N LYS A 20 -3.80 -14.74 12.68
CA LYS A 20 -5.04 -14.83 13.47
C LYS A 20 -5.83 -16.09 13.10
N LEU A 21 -6.92 -16.32 13.85
CA LEU A 21 -7.96 -17.27 13.43
C LEU A 21 -8.52 -16.79 12.09
N CYS A 22 -8.46 -17.66 11.09
CA CYS A 22 -9.03 -17.40 9.78
C CYS A 22 -9.75 -18.65 9.29
N ASN A 23 -10.87 -18.43 8.63
CA ASN A 23 -11.61 -19.44 7.90
C ASN A 23 -11.44 -19.16 6.41
N VAL A 24 -11.02 -20.17 5.67
CA VAL A 24 -10.80 -20.07 4.23
C VAL A 24 -11.66 -21.12 3.54
N VAL A 25 -12.54 -20.67 2.66
CA VAL A 25 -13.47 -21.52 1.91
C VAL A 25 -13.46 -21.15 0.43
N TYR A 26 -14.05 -21.98 -0.42
CA TYR A 26 -14.28 -21.62 -1.82
C TYR A 26 -15.24 -20.43 -1.90
N SER A 27 -14.93 -19.50 -2.79
CA SER A 27 -15.81 -18.36 -3.05
C SER A 27 -17.08 -18.84 -3.75
N PRO A 28 -18.29 -18.61 -3.19
CA PRO A 28 -19.53 -18.92 -3.89
C PRO A 28 -19.84 -17.92 -5.02
N GLU A 29 -19.12 -16.80 -5.08
CA GLU A 29 -19.36 -15.72 -6.04
C GLU A 29 -18.44 -15.81 -7.27
N ILE A 30 -18.54 -16.92 -7.99
CA ILE A 30 -17.73 -17.16 -9.19
C ILE A 30 -18.38 -16.42 -10.38
N LEU A 31 -17.73 -15.33 -10.83
CA LEU A 31 -18.20 -14.51 -11.95
C LEU A 31 -17.67 -14.96 -13.31
N LEU A 32 -16.69 -15.84 -13.33
CA LEU A 32 -15.98 -16.29 -14.54
C LEU A 32 -15.76 -17.80 -14.45
N LYS A 33 -15.45 -18.45 -15.57
CA LYS A 33 -14.99 -19.84 -15.52
C LYS A 33 -13.77 -19.91 -14.60
N GLU A 34 -13.85 -20.76 -13.59
CA GLU A 34 -12.81 -20.90 -12.58
C GLU A 34 -11.62 -21.69 -13.13
N ASP A 35 -10.42 -21.34 -12.67
CA ASP A 35 -9.20 -22.09 -12.93
C ASP A 35 -9.16 -23.30 -11.98
N CYS A 36 -8.96 -24.50 -12.52
CA CYS A 36 -8.89 -25.73 -11.73
C CYS A 36 -7.66 -25.81 -10.80
N HIS A 37 -6.63 -25.00 -11.06
CA HIS A 37 -5.41 -24.94 -10.27
C HIS A 37 -5.36 -23.76 -9.31
N HIS A 38 -6.14 -22.71 -9.57
CA HIS A 38 -6.17 -21.46 -8.81
C HIS A 38 -7.63 -21.04 -8.51
N PRO A 39 -8.35 -21.79 -7.67
CA PRO A 39 -9.74 -21.50 -7.35
C PRO A 39 -9.88 -20.18 -6.58
N ALA A 40 -11.01 -19.51 -6.75
CA ALA A 40 -11.32 -18.29 -6.01
C ALA A 40 -11.60 -18.63 -4.55
N LEU A 41 -10.89 -17.99 -3.62
CA LEU A 41 -11.03 -18.21 -2.18
C LEU A 41 -11.81 -17.06 -1.52
N LEU A 42 -12.68 -17.40 -0.58
CA LEU A 42 -13.27 -16.50 0.40
C LEU A 42 -12.54 -16.69 1.73
N ILE A 43 -11.81 -15.66 2.16
CA ILE A 43 -11.03 -15.66 3.40
C ILE A 43 -11.74 -14.76 4.40
N ALA A 44 -12.28 -15.36 5.46
CA ALA A 44 -12.79 -14.66 6.63
C ALA A 44 -11.72 -14.67 7.72
N ILE A 45 -11.37 -13.50 8.25
CA ILE A 45 -10.38 -13.38 9.32
C ILE A 45 -11.12 -12.85 10.53
N ASP A 46 -11.11 -13.61 11.62
CA ASP A 46 -11.63 -13.17 12.89
C ASP A 46 -10.65 -12.13 13.43
N SER A 47 -10.96 -10.88 13.13
CA SER A 47 -10.27 -9.76 13.73
C SER A 47 -11.17 -9.21 14.82
N GLU A 48 -10.72 -9.35 16.07
CA GLU A 48 -11.03 -8.40 17.11
C GLU A 48 -10.46 -7.04 16.68
N VAL A 49 -11.20 -6.38 15.79
CA VAL A 49 -11.04 -4.95 15.61
C VAL A 49 -11.77 -4.38 16.82
N GLU A 50 -11.04 -4.13 17.91
CA GLU A 50 -11.37 -2.92 18.66
C GLU A 50 -11.53 -1.86 17.59
N ALA A 51 -12.71 -1.27 17.49
CA ALA A 51 -12.92 -0.07 16.70
C ALA A 51 -12.12 1.07 17.34
N ARG A 52 -10.80 0.93 17.36
CA ARG A 52 -9.91 2.00 16.96
C ARG A 52 -10.39 2.32 15.57
N TYR A 53 -11.38 3.20 15.51
CA TYR A 53 -11.35 4.21 14.49
C TYR A 53 -9.86 4.52 14.34
N PHE A 54 -9.29 4.25 13.18
CA PHE A 54 -8.37 5.24 12.68
C PHE A 54 -9.23 6.50 12.63
N SER A 55 -9.38 7.14 13.79
CA SER A 55 -9.24 8.56 13.85
C SER A 55 -8.02 8.74 12.98
N LEU A 56 -8.22 9.33 11.81
CA LEU A 56 -7.33 10.40 11.43
C LEU A 56 -7.34 11.34 12.63
N SER A 57 -6.70 10.90 13.71
CA SER A 57 -6.42 11.73 14.82
C SER A 57 -5.49 12.66 14.10
N ASN A 58 -6.00 13.87 13.94
CA ASN A 58 -5.22 15.05 14.20
C ASN A 58 -4.63 14.97 15.65
N SER A 59 -4.19 13.78 16.12
CA SER A 59 -3.05 13.67 17.00
C SER A 59 -1.98 14.35 16.18
N LYS A 60 -1.73 15.57 16.60
CA LYS A 60 -0.50 16.33 16.41
C LYS A 60 0.69 15.52 16.96
N ASN A 61 0.79 14.24 16.61
CA ASN A 61 2.05 13.56 16.55
C ASN A 61 2.58 14.05 15.22
N ASP A 62 3.20 15.23 15.30
CA ASP A 62 4.00 15.89 14.29
C ASP A 62 5.20 14.99 13.95
N GLU A 63 4.95 13.77 13.50
CA GLU A 63 5.90 13.02 12.69
C GLU A 63 5.89 13.70 11.34
N LEU A 64 6.60 14.83 11.31
CA LEU A 64 6.91 15.58 10.11
C LEU A 64 7.45 14.58 9.10
N ASP A 65 6.72 14.42 8.01
CA ASP A 65 7.07 13.51 6.94
C ASP A 65 8.22 14.18 6.16
N LEU A 66 9.44 14.04 6.67
CA LEU A 66 10.62 14.75 6.22
C LEU A 66 11.06 14.28 4.82
N ASN A 67 11.32 15.21 3.91
CA ASN A 67 11.78 14.90 2.56
C ASN A 67 13.30 14.79 2.45
N TYR A 68 13.85 13.66 2.92
CA TYR A 68 15.29 13.39 2.88
C TYR A 68 15.92 13.45 1.48
N LYS A 69 15.13 13.37 0.40
CA LYS A 69 15.63 13.43 -0.99
C LYS A 69 16.04 14.84 -1.44
N LYS A 70 15.56 15.89 -0.77
CA LYS A 70 15.83 17.29 -1.12
C LYS A 70 16.70 18.00 -0.08
N VAL A 71 17.28 17.26 0.85
CA VAL A 71 18.05 17.80 1.96
C VAL A 71 19.41 18.26 1.45
N ASN A 72 19.83 19.45 1.87
CA ASN A 72 21.21 19.84 1.73
C ASN A 72 22.03 19.17 2.85
N PHE A 73 22.58 17.99 2.56
CA PHE A 73 23.38 17.24 3.53
C PHE A 73 24.65 17.97 3.97
N HIS A 74 25.17 18.88 3.14
CA HIS A 74 26.35 19.67 3.51
C HIS A 74 26.02 20.63 4.65
N ASP A 75 24.95 21.41 4.53
CA ASP A 75 24.53 22.37 5.55
C ASP A 75 24.07 21.65 6.83
N LEU A 76 23.38 20.52 6.69
CA LEU A 76 22.99 19.68 7.82
C LEU A 76 24.20 19.13 8.58
N SER A 77 25.23 18.64 7.87
CA SER A 77 26.45 18.15 8.51
C SER A 77 27.24 19.26 9.18
N LEU A 78 27.25 20.46 8.58
CA LEU A 78 27.90 21.64 9.16
C LEU A 78 27.17 22.10 10.43
N GLU A 79 25.84 22.08 10.44
CA GLU A 79 25.08 22.48 11.63
C GLU A 79 25.23 21.47 12.77
N LEU A 80 25.25 20.16 12.46
CA LEU A 80 25.53 19.12 13.46
C LEU A 80 26.90 19.26 14.11
N SER A 81 27.92 19.70 13.37
CA SER A 81 29.27 19.89 13.91
C SER A 81 29.43 21.18 14.71
N LEU A 82 28.62 22.20 14.42
CA LEU A 82 28.56 23.47 15.17
C LEU A 82 27.61 23.42 16.37
N THR A 83 26.81 22.36 16.51
CA THR A 83 25.86 22.19 17.61
C THR A 83 26.60 21.99 18.92
N ASP A 84 26.21 22.75 19.95
CA ASP A 84 26.74 22.57 21.29
C ASP A 84 26.10 21.36 22.00
N TRP A 85 26.91 20.32 22.22
CA TRP A 85 26.53 19.10 22.91
C TRP A 85 26.80 19.14 24.42
N SER A 86 27.30 20.26 24.96
CA SER A 86 27.62 20.41 26.38
C SER A 86 26.41 20.13 27.29
N SER A 87 25.20 20.41 26.79
CA SER A 87 23.92 20.11 27.45
C SER A 87 23.76 18.64 27.84
N LEU A 88 24.33 17.71 27.06
CA LEU A 88 24.26 16.27 27.34
C LEU A 88 25.26 15.80 28.42
N SER A 89 26.32 16.58 28.68
CA SER A 89 27.36 16.20 29.64
C SER A 89 26.95 16.40 31.10
N SER A 90 25.88 17.17 31.34
CA SER A 90 25.38 17.51 32.67
C SER A 90 24.15 16.71 33.11
N VAL A 91 23.67 15.79 32.28
CA VAL A 91 22.44 15.04 32.55
C VAL A 91 22.75 13.78 33.36
N SER A 92 22.16 13.67 34.55
CA SER A 92 22.30 12.51 35.43
C SER A 92 21.38 11.35 35.05
N ASP A 93 20.28 11.66 34.36
CA ASP A 93 19.27 10.70 33.92
C ASP A 93 19.42 10.40 32.43
N THR A 94 19.54 9.11 32.10
CA THR A 94 19.78 8.66 30.72
C THR A 94 18.57 8.93 29.84
N ASP A 95 17.36 8.73 30.36
CA ASP A 95 16.13 8.91 29.58
C ASP A 95 15.96 10.38 29.17
N ASN A 96 16.16 11.29 30.13
CA ASN A 96 16.16 12.72 29.87
C ASN A 96 17.29 13.15 28.90
N GLY A 97 18.47 12.53 28.98
CA GLY A 97 19.57 12.80 28.05
C GLY A 97 19.24 12.38 26.61
N VAL A 98 18.57 11.24 26.45
CA VAL A 98 18.09 10.74 25.16
C VAL A 98 17.02 11.67 24.57
N ASP A 99 16.09 12.16 25.40
CA ASP A 99 15.06 13.10 24.97
C ASP A 99 15.66 14.43 24.49
N ILE A 100 16.63 14.99 25.23
CA ILE A 100 17.34 16.21 24.85
C ILE A 100 18.09 16.01 23.52
N PHE A 101 18.78 14.88 23.38
CA PHE A 101 19.49 14.52 22.15
C PHE A 101 18.54 14.47 20.94
N TYR A 102 17.44 13.73 21.05
CA TYR A 102 16.48 13.61 19.95
C TYR A 102 15.75 14.92 19.66
N ASN A 103 15.55 15.78 20.66
CA ASN A 103 14.95 17.09 20.46
C ASN A 103 15.87 18.02 19.65
N ILE A 104 17.16 18.10 20.02
CA ILE A 104 18.16 18.88 19.27
C ILE A 104 18.26 18.36 17.83
N LEU A 105 18.37 17.04 17.65
CA LEU A 105 18.47 16.42 16.34
C LEU A 105 17.21 16.68 15.49
N ARG A 106 16.02 16.62 16.10
CA ARG A 106 14.76 16.95 15.43
C ARG A 106 14.72 18.41 14.97
N GLN A 107 15.16 19.36 15.79
CA GLN A 107 15.17 20.78 15.41
C GLN A 107 16.07 21.05 14.21
N ILE A 108 17.28 20.47 14.20
CA ILE A 108 18.21 20.57 13.07
C ILE A 108 17.60 19.93 11.81
N LEU A 109 16.96 18.76 11.95
CA LEU A 109 16.28 18.11 10.83
C LEU A 109 15.12 18.95 10.27
N ILE A 110 14.28 19.54 11.10
CA ILE A 110 13.15 20.38 10.63
C ILE A 110 13.67 21.59 9.86
N LYS A 111 14.77 22.20 10.32
CA LYS A 111 15.37 23.37 9.70
C LYS A 111 15.94 23.08 8.31
N HIS A 112 16.58 21.92 8.13
CA HIS A 112 17.27 21.55 6.89
C HIS A 112 16.46 20.68 5.94
N VAL A 113 15.44 20.00 6.45
CA VAL A 113 14.61 19.10 5.67
C VAL A 113 13.26 19.76 5.43
N LEU A 114 13.10 20.37 4.24
CA LEU A 114 11.82 20.91 3.79
C LEU A 114 10.69 19.90 4.01
N GLU A 115 9.67 20.31 4.75
CA GLU A 115 8.46 19.51 4.98
C GLU A 115 7.87 19.05 3.64
N LYS A 116 7.50 17.77 3.53
CA LYS A 116 6.70 17.35 2.37
C LYS A 116 5.40 18.14 2.37
N SER A 117 5.14 18.86 1.30
CA SER A 117 3.75 19.13 0.92
C SER A 117 3.05 17.77 0.81
N LYS A 118 1.93 17.62 1.53
CA LYS A 118 1.12 16.40 1.64
C LYS A 118 1.21 15.56 0.37
N LEU A 119 1.94 14.44 0.43
CA LEU A 119 1.96 13.51 -0.68
C LEU A 119 0.54 12.99 -0.84
N ASN A 120 -0.13 13.41 -1.91
CA ASN A 120 -1.35 12.78 -2.37
C ASN A 120 -1.00 11.35 -2.78
N TYR A 121 -0.97 10.42 -1.81
CA TYR A 121 -0.74 8.98 -2.00
C TYR A 121 -1.67 8.39 -3.08
N SER A 122 -2.82 9.03 -3.33
CA SER A 122 -3.72 8.70 -4.43
C SER A 122 -3.07 8.78 -5.82
N ARG A 123 -2.00 9.57 -6.02
CA ARG A 123 -1.33 9.70 -7.31
C ARG A 123 -0.29 8.62 -7.60
N GLN A 124 0.22 7.93 -6.59
CA GLN A 124 1.33 6.98 -6.80
C GLN A 124 0.84 5.67 -7.41
N PHE A 125 -0.31 5.16 -6.98
CA PHE A 125 -0.99 4.02 -7.63
C PHE A 125 -1.38 4.33 -9.08
N LEU A 126 -1.61 5.60 -9.42
CA LEU A 126 -2.03 6.04 -10.76
C LEU A 126 -0.86 6.35 -11.70
N ARG A 127 0.39 6.38 -11.22
CA ARG A 127 1.52 6.76 -12.08
C ARG A 127 1.93 5.67 -13.07
N CYS A 128 1.67 4.41 -12.72
CA CYS A 128 2.03 3.24 -13.54
C CYS A 128 0.94 2.85 -14.55
N PHE A 129 -0.23 3.49 -14.52
CA PHE A 129 -1.38 3.12 -15.34
C PHE A 129 -1.88 4.32 -16.15
N SER A 130 -2.22 4.11 -17.42
CA SER A 130 -2.81 5.18 -18.23
C SER A 130 -4.20 5.54 -17.73
N LYS A 131 -4.67 6.73 -18.13
CA LYS A 131 -6.05 7.16 -17.86
C LYS A 131 -7.09 6.13 -18.34
N ASP A 132 -6.81 5.45 -19.44
CA ASP A 132 -7.69 4.43 -20.03
C ASP A 132 -7.76 3.17 -19.16
N VAL A 133 -6.63 2.69 -18.64
CA VAL A 133 -6.59 1.56 -17.69
C VAL A 133 -7.38 1.91 -16.43
N ILE A 134 -7.20 3.13 -15.91
CA ILE A 134 -7.93 3.61 -14.73
C ILE A 134 -9.44 3.69 -15.03
N TYR A 135 -9.82 4.18 -16.21
CA TYR A 135 -11.20 4.24 -16.65
C TYR A 135 -11.83 2.85 -16.77
N LEU A 136 -11.17 1.93 -17.47
CA LEU A 136 -11.61 0.54 -17.64
C LEU A 136 -11.76 -0.16 -16.29
N TRP A 137 -10.83 0.06 -15.36
CA TRP A 137 -10.92 -0.48 -14.01
C TRP A 137 -12.16 0.05 -13.26
N LYS A 138 -12.40 1.36 -13.29
CA LYS A 138 -13.59 1.98 -12.66
C LYS A 138 -14.89 1.49 -13.30
N ALA A 139 -14.95 1.44 -14.63
CA ALA A 139 -16.12 0.97 -15.38
C ALA A 139 -16.43 -0.48 -15.04
N LYS A 140 -15.41 -1.36 -15.05
CA LYS A 140 -15.53 -2.77 -14.68
C LYS A 140 -16.06 -2.94 -13.25
N GLU A 141 -15.56 -2.18 -12.28
CA GLU A 141 -16.05 -2.25 -10.89
C GLU A 141 -17.50 -1.74 -10.76
N LYS A 142 -17.87 -0.69 -11.49
CA LYS A 142 -19.26 -0.21 -11.52
C LYS A 142 -20.21 -1.28 -12.05
N VAL A 143 -19.87 -1.93 -13.17
CA VAL A 143 -20.69 -2.98 -13.76
C VAL A 143 -20.71 -4.24 -12.89
N LYS A 144 -19.58 -4.60 -12.25
CA LYS A 144 -19.54 -5.69 -11.26
C LYS A 144 -20.54 -5.47 -10.13
N LYS A 145 -20.56 -4.27 -9.54
CA LYS A 145 -21.53 -3.91 -8.48
C LYS A 145 -22.96 -3.96 -9.00
N LYS A 146 -23.19 -3.45 -10.22
CA LYS A 146 -24.50 -3.50 -10.87
C LYS A 146 -24.97 -4.95 -11.07
N TYR A 147 -24.14 -5.82 -11.64
CA TYR A 147 -24.43 -7.23 -11.84
C TYR A 147 -24.72 -7.96 -10.52
N LYS A 148 -23.97 -7.65 -9.46
CA LYS A 148 -24.23 -8.25 -8.13
C LYS A 148 -25.65 -7.95 -7.63
N LEU A 149 -26.19 -6.78 -7.95
CA LEU A 149 -27.55 -6.36 -7.57
C LEU A 149 -28.61 -6.84 -8.57
N SER A 150 -28.36 -6.68 -9.87
CA SER A 150 -29.34 -6.92 -10.93
C SER A 150 -29.45 -8.39 -11.34
N LYS A 151 -28.35 -9.17 -11.21
CA LYS A 151 -28.17 -10.54 -11.71
C LYS A 151 -28.52 -10.73 -13.19
N ARG A 152 -28.54 -9.64 -13.95
CA ARG A 152 -28.90 -9.62 -15.37
C ARG A 152 -27.76 -10.14 -16.27
N PRO A 153 -28.04 -10.97 -17.29
CA PRO A 153 -27.02 -11.47 -18.21
C PRO A 153 -26.28 -10.34 -18.93
N GLU A 154 -26.96 -9.26 -19.30
CA GLU A 154 -26.34 -8.14 -20.03
C GLU A 154 -25.26 -7.44 -19.18
N ASP A 155 -25.50 -7.31 -17.87
CA ASP A 155 -24.52 -6.75 -16.94
C ASP A 155 -23.34 -7.71 -16.72
N HIS A 156 -23.56 -9.03 -16.84
CA HIS A 156 -22.49 -10.04 -16.78
C HIS A 156 -21.58 -9.99 -18.00
N ASP A 157 -22.17 -9.92 -19.18
CA ASP A 157 -21.45 -9.89 -20.45
C ASP A 157 -20.66 -8.59 -20.59
N GLU A 158 -21.24 -7.46 -20.15
CA GLU A 158 -20.54 -6.19 -20.11
C GLU A 158 -19.36 -6.22 -19.11
N PHE A 159 -19.53 -6.86 -17.94
CA PHE A 159 -18.44 -7.06 -17.00
C PHE A 159 -17.30 -7.89 -17.60
N LYS A 160 -17.62 -9.00 -18.28
CA LYS A 160 -16.64 -9.84 -18.98
C LYS A 160 -15.90 -9.04 -20.04
N ARG A 161 -16.62 -8.30 -20.88
CA ARG A 161 -16.05 -7.46 -21.95
C ARG A 161 -15.05 -6.44 -21.39
N LEU A 162 -15.47 -5.66 -20.39
CA LEU A 162 -14.62 -4.64 -19.75
C LEU A 162 -13.39 -5.25 -19.06
N ARG A 163 -13.53 -6.44 -18.46
CA ARG A 163 -12.40 -7.16 -17.87
C ARG A 163 -11.41 -7.61 -18.94
N SER A 164 -11.88 -8.20 -20.03
CA SER A 164 -11.01 -8.65 -21.12
C SER A 164 -10.23 -7.48 -21.71
N SER A 165 -10.90 -6.35 -21.99
CA SER A 165 -10.23 -5.13 -22.46
C SER A 165 -9.18 -4.61 -21.47
N LEU A 166 -9.50 -4.59 -20.17
CA LEU A 166 -8.55 -4.18 -19.13
C LEU A 166 -7.31 -5.08 -19.07
N ILE A 167 -7.50 -6.39 -19.17
CA ILE A 167 -6.41 -7.36 -19.15
C ILE A 167 -5.50 -7.16 -20.36
N THR A 168 -6.07 -7.07 -21.56
CA THR A 168 -5.32 -6.82 -22.80
C THR A 168 -4.47 -5.55 -22.70
N GLU A 169 -5.09 -4.43 -22.30
CA GLU A 169 -4.43 -3.13 -22.16
C GLU A 169 -3.25 -3.16 -21.16
N VAL A 170 -3.42 -3.87 -20.04
CA VAL A 170 -2.36 -4.04 -19.03
C VAL A 170 -1.24 -4.92 -19.57
N TYR A 171 -1.55 -6.01 -20.27
CA TYR A 171 -0.54 -6.89 -20.86
C TYR A 171 0.26 -6.20 -21.97
N GLU A 172 -0.40 -5.48 -22.88
CA GLU A 172 0.27 -4.74 -23.94
C GLU A 172 1.25 -3.72 -23.37
N LYS A 173 0.82 -2.94 -22.38
CA LYS A 173 1.68 -1.97 -21.70
C LYS A 173 2.81 -2.61 -20.89
N PHE A 174 2.57 -3.79 -20.32
CA PHE A 174 3.61 -4.54 -19.65
C PHE A 174 4.66 -5.01 -20.66
N VAL A 175 4.27 -5.56 -21.80
CA VAL A 175 5.18 -6.01 -22.87
C VAL A 175 6.00 -4.84 -23.43
N GLU A 176 5.35 -3.71 -23.74
CA GLU A 176 6.04 -2.51 -24.26
C GLU A 176 7.09 -1.96 -23.29
N ASN A 177 6.80 -1.96 -21.99
CA ASN A 177 7.74 -1.46 -20.98
C ASN A 177 8.92 -2.42 -20.74
N ASN A 178 8.73 -3.72 -20.95
CA ASN A 178 9.83 -4.69 -20.83
C ASN A 178 10.72 -4.69 -22.09
N LEU A 179 10.18 -4.40 -23.28
CA LEU A 179 10.96 -4.27 -24.51
C LEU A 179 11.79 -2.98 -24.59
N LYS A 180 11.37 -1.90 -23.92
CA LYS A 180 12.12 -0.62 -23.85
C LYS A 180 13.31 -0.63 -22.89
N ASN A 181 13.47 -1.69 -22.10
CA ASN A 181 14.57 -1.86 -21.15
C ASN A 181 15.54 -2.98 -21.58
N CYS A 182 15.54 -3.36 -22.86
CA CYS A 182 16.54 -4.21 -23.49
C CYS A 182 17.33 -3.41 -24.53
#